data_AF-A0A7W0KRT4-F1
#
_entry.id   AF-A0A7W0KRT4-F1
#
_cell.length_a   1.000
_cell.length_b   1.000
_cell.length_c   1.000
_cell.angle_alpha   90.00
_cell.angle_beta   90.00
_cell.angle_gamma   90.00
#
_symmetry.space_group_name_H-M   'P 1'
#
loop_
_entity.id
_entity.type
_entity.pdbx_description
1 polymer ?
#
loop_
_entity_poly.entity_id
_entity_poly.type
_entity_poly.pdbx_seq_one_letter_code
_entity_poly.pdbx_strand_id
1 'polypeptide(L)'
;LRPVRYAHVPLVLGVSGRRLAKRDGAVTLADQARRGLDAVDVVSVLAASVGLAEPGVRVRACDLVDGFDPNRLPKAPWTVDPVLLAPQGRRYPPE
;
A
#
# COMPACT_ATOMS: atom_id res chain seq x y z
N LEU A 1 21.77 -24.73 13.75
CA LEU A 1 20.56 -24.06 13.22
C LEU A 1 20.81 -23.69 11.77
N ARG A 2 19.80 -23.78 10.88
CA ARG A 2 19.96 -23.27 9.51
C ARG A 2 19.98 -21.73 9.54
N PRO A 3 20.81 -21.07 8.71
CA PRO A 3 20.86 -19.61 8.67
C PRO A 3 19.55 -19.01 8.13
N VAL A 4 19.14 -17.89 8.71
CA VAL A 4 17.97 -17.12 8.24
C VAL A 4 18.31 -16.35 6.97
N ARG A 5 17.29 -16.11 6.14
CA ARG A 5 17.39 -15.26 4.96
C ARG A 5 16.68 -13.94 5.23
N TYR A 6 17.27 -12.84 4.78
CA TYR A 6 16.72 -11.49 4.94
C TYR A 6 16.29 -10.94 3.58
N ALA A 7 15.22 -10.15 3.57
CA ALA A 7 14.77 -9.37 2.43
C ALA A 7 14.66 -7.90 2.84
N HIS A 8 15.20 -7.00 2.01
CA HIS A 8 15.06 -5.56 2.21
C HIS A 8 13.97 -5.04 1.30
N VAL A 9 12.94 -4.44 1.90
CA VAL A 9 11.84 -3.80 1.17
C VAL A 9 12.09 -2.29 1.03
N PRO A 10 11.66 -1.67 -0.07
CA PRO A 10 11.87 -0.25 -0.29
C PRO A 10 11.08 0.61 0.71
N LEU A 11 11.57 1.84 0.93
CA LEU A 11 10.83 2.82 1.72
C LEU A 11 9.64 3.38 0.92
N VAL A 12 8.58 3.73 1.65
CA VAL A 12 7.55 4.63 1.15
C VAL A 12 7.98 6.06 1.43
N LEU A 13 7.97 6.90 0.41
CA LEU A 13 8.29 8.32 0.48
C LEU A 13 7.01 9.15 0.38
N GLY A 14 6.96 10.28 1.08
CA GLY A 14 5.96 11.31 0.80
C GLY A 14 6.34 12.15 -0.42
N VAL A 15 5.44 13.04 -0.86
CA VAL A 15 5.65 13.93 -2.03
C VAL A 15 6.91 14.81 -1.94
N SER A 16 7.44 15.03 -0.74
CA SER A 16 8.70 15.75 -0.51
C SER A 16 9.96 14.92 -0.81
N GLY A 17 9.80 13.66 -1.21
CA GLY A 17 10.92 12.71 -1.41
C GLY A 17 11.53 12.18 -0.11
N ARG A 18 11.01 12.59 1.06
CA ARG A 18 11.45 12.07 2.36
C ARG A 18 10.63 10.86 2.78
N ARG A 19 11.20 10.01 3.62
CA ARG A 19 10.51 8.86 4.22
C ARG A 19 9.17 9.31 4.83
N LEU A 20 8.10 8.65 4.42
CA LEU A 20 6.76 8.89 4.93
C LEU A 20 6.74 8.62 6.44
N ALA A 21 6.19 9.56 7.19
CA ALA A 21 6.10 9.53 8.65
C ALA A 21 4.75 10.09 9.11
N LYS A 22 4.40 9.84 10.38
CA LYS A 22 3.12 10.31 10.98
C LYS A 22 2.90 11.83 10.89
N ARG A 23 3.98 12.61 10.75
CA ARG A 23 3.92 14.06 10.59
C ARG A 23 3.48 14.52 9.19
N ASP A 24 3.47 13.62 8.21
CA ASP A 24 3.09 13.92 6.82
C ASP A 24 1.56 13.87 6.63
N GLY A 25 0.79 13.90 7.72
CA GLY A 25 -0.65 14.01 7.73
C GLY A 25 -1.36 12.68 7.99
N ALA A 26 -2.51 12.51 7.34
CA ALA A 26 -3.36 11.33 7.46
C ALA A 26 -2.72 10.12 6.76
N VAL A 27 -1.75 9.48 7.43
CA VAL A 27 -0.97 8.35 6.89
C VAL A 27 -1.19 7.05 7.68
N THR A 28 -1.83 7.11 8.85
CA THR A 28 -2.16 5.91 9.62
C THR A 28 -3.46 5.27 9.11
N LEU A 29 -3.64 3.96 9.34
CA LEU A 29 -4.91 3.27 9.01
C LEU A 29 -6.12 3.95 9.67
N ALA A 30 -5.98 4.44 10.91
CA ALA A 30 -7.05 5.17 11.60
C ALA A 30 -7.36 6.51 10.93
N ASP A 31 -6.36 7.19 10.37
CA ASP A 31 -6.59 8.42 9.59
C ASP A 31 -7.28 8.09 8.26
N GLN A 32 -6.89 6.99 7.59
CA GLN A 32 -7.55 6.56 6.35
C GLN A 32 -9.02 6.17 6.60
N ALA A 33 -9.28 5.44 7.70
CA ALA A 33 -10.64 5.12 8.11
C ALA A 33 -11.48 6.37 8.37
N ARG A 34 -10.92 7.38 9.05
CA ARG A 34 -11.57 8.70 9.24
C ARG A 34 -11.82 9.45 7.93
N ARG A 35 -11.08 9.12 6.86
CA ARG A 35 -11.26 9.62 5.49
C ARG A 35 -12.18 8.75 4.63
N GLY A 36 -12.76 7.69 5.20
CA GLY A 36 -13.69 6.80 4.53
C GLY A 36 -13.07 5.68 3.71
N LEU A 37 -11.75 5.46 3.84
CA LEU A 37 -11.07 4.30 3.24
C LEU A 37 -11.09 3.12 4.19
N ASP A 38 -11.42 1.94 3.67
CA ASP A 38 -11.33 0.71 4.43
C ASP A 38 -9.95 0.02 4.27
N ALA A 39 -9.78 -1.12 4.94
CA ALA A 39 -8.53 -1.88 4.87
C ALA A 39 -8.25 -2.44 3.47
N VAL A 40 -9.28 -2.77 2.70
CA VAL A 40 -9.14 -3.29 1.34
C VAL A 40 -8.63 -2.19 0.41
N ASP A 41 -9.12 -0.96 0.57
CA ASP A 41 -8.62 0.19 -0.19
C ASP A 41 -7.12 0.42 0.06
N VAL A 42 -6.70 0.40 1.33
CA VAL A 42 -5.28 0.56 1.68
C VAL A 42 -4.43 -0.60 1.15
N VAL A 43 -4.90 -1.85 1.28
CA VAL A 43 -4.20 -3.02 0.72
C VAL A 43 -4.06 -2.90 -0.79
N SER A 44 -5.09 -2.42 -1.49
CA SER A 44 -5.09 -2.26 -2.95
C SER A 44 -4.04 -1.25 -3.40
N VAL A 45 -3.94 -0.11 -2.71
CA VAL A 45 -2.90 0.89 -2.95
C VAL A 45 -1.50 0.32 -2.72
N LEU A 46 -1.31 -0.41 -1.61
CA LEU A 46 -0.02 -1.03 -1.30
C LEU A 46 0.33 -2.14 -2.30
N ALA A 47 -0.62 -2.97 -2.70
CA ALA A 47 -0.42 -4.03 -3.69
C ALA A 47 0.05 -3.46 -5.03
N ALA A 48 -0.57 -2.36 -5.49
CA ALA A 48 -0.14 -1.66 -6.68
C ALA A 48 1.28 -1.09 -6.56
N SER A 49 1.64 -0.52 -5.40
CA SER A 49 2.98 0.03 -5.17
C SER A 49 4.12 -1.00 -5.25
N VAL A 50 3.81 -2.27 -4.97
CA VAL A 50 4.79 -3.37 -5.05
C VAL A 50 4.59 -4.26 -6.27
N GLY A 51 3.73 -3.86 -7.22
CA GLY A 51 3.49 -4.58 -8.48
C GLY A 51 2.75 -5.91 -8.34
N LEU A 52 1.97 -6.09 -7.26
CA LEU A 52 1.14 -7.29 -7.04
C LEU A 52 -0.29 -7.14 -7.58
N ALA A 53 -0.71 -5.91 -7.89
CA ALA A 53 -2.00 -5.62 -8.50
C ALA A 53 -1.87 -4.42 -9.44
N GLU A 54 -2.76 -4.32 -10.42
CA GLU A 54 -2.86 -3.12 -11.25
C GLU A 54 -3.41 -1.94 -10.42
N PRO A 55 -2.93 -0.69 -10.64
CA PRO A 55 -3.45 0.48 -9.95
C PRO A 55 -4.97 0.63 -10.10
N GLY A 56 -5.66 0.83 -8.98
CA GLY A 56 -7.13 1.00 -8.94
C GLY A 56 -7.93 -0.30 -8.88
N VAL A 57 -7.28 -1.47 -8.94
CA VAL A 57 -7.96 -2.76 -8.70
C VAL A 57 -8.10 -3.00 -7.20
N ARG A 58 -9.33 -3.24 -6.74
CA ARG A 58 -9.61 -3.55 -5.35
C ARG A 58 -9.30 -5.03 -5.08
N VAL A 59 -8.35 -5.30 -4.19
CA VAL A 59 -7.86 -6.64 -3.85
C VAL A 59 -7.76 -6.81 -2.34
N ARG A 60 -8.04 -8.03 -1.84
CA ARG A 60 -7.76 -8.39 -0.45
C ARG A 60 -6.39 -9.04 -0.38
N ALA A 61 -5.78 -9.01 0.80
CA ALA A 61 -4.46 -9.61 1.01
C ALA A 61 -4.42 -11.11 0.67
N CYS A 62 -5.51 -11.84 0.90
CA CYS A 62 -5.60 -13.27 0.55
C CYS A 62 -5.51 -13.51 -0.96
N ASP A 63 -6.00 -12.58 -1.78
CA ASP A 63 -6.03 -12.73 -3.24
C ASP A 63 -4.60 -12.60 -3.85
N LEU A 64 -3.64 -12.09 -3.08
CA LEU A 64 -2.25 -11.84 -3.51
C LEU A 64 -1.29 -12.98 -3.19
N VAL A 65 -1.70 -13.95 -2.34
CA VAL A 65 -0.81 -14.98 -1.79
C VAL A 65 -0.23 -15.85 -2.91
N ASP A 66 -1.07 -16.29 -3.85
CA ASP A 66 -0.65 -17.21 -4.92
C ASP A 66 0.33 -16.56 -5.91
N GLY A 67 0.27 -15.22 -6.06
CA GLY A 67 1.12 -14.46 -6.96
C GLY A 67 2.39 -13.87 -6.32
N PHE A 68 2.56 -14.03 -5.01
CA PHE A 68 3.64 -13.38 -4.28
C PHE A 68 5.00 -14.06 -4.51
N ASP A 69 5.94 -13.33 -5.10
CA ASP A 69 7.35 -13.70 -5.20
C ASP A 69 8.22 -12.58 -4.66
N PRO A 70 8.97 -12.78 -3.54
CA PRO A 70 9.82 -11.74 -2.96
C PRO A 70 10.92 -11.25 -3.91
N ASN A 71 11.32 -12.04 -4.92
CA ASN A 71 12.34 -11.65 -5.89
C ASN A 71 11.82 -10.66 -6.94
N ARG A 72 10.50 -10.56 -7.09
CA ARG A 72 9.83 -9.66 -8.05
C ARG A 72 9.45 -8.32 -7.45
N LEU A 73 9.64 -8.13 -6.13
CA LEU A 73 9.36 -6.87 -5.47
C LEU A 73 10.28 -5.76 -5.99
N PRO A 74 9.75 -4.53 -6.18
CA PRO A 74 10.57 -3.40 -6.57
C PRO A 74 11.63 -3.10 -5.50
N LYS A 75 12.81 -2.68 -5.94
CA LYS A 75 13.93 -2.30 -5.06
C LYS A 75 14.05 -0.78 -4.87
N ALA A 76 13.38 0.00 -5.71
CA ALA A 76 13.35 1.44 -5.63
C ALA A 76 12.26 1.91 -4.65
N PRO A 77 12.48 3.01 -3.91
CA PRO A 77 11.45 3.64 -3.10
C PRO A 77 10.21 3.97 -3.92
N TRP A 78 9.03 3.85 -3.30
CA TRP A 78 7.77 4.30 -3.89
C TRP A 78 7.33 5.61 -3.24
N THR A 79 7.06 6.63 -4.06
CA THR A 79 6.46 7.88 -3.58
C THR A 79 4.95 7.72 -3.60
N VAL A 80 4.30 7.80 -2.44
CA VAL A 80 2.85 7.73 -2.36
C VAL A 80 2.24 9.03 -2.89
N ASP A 81 1.36 8.90 -3.87
CA ASP A 81 0.48 9.99 -4.27
C ASP A 81 -0.61 10.16 -3.21
N PRO A 82 -0.72 11.33 -2.55
CA PRO A 82 -1.75 11.58 -1.52
C PRO A 82 -3.18 11.39 -2.03
N VAL A 83 -3.43 11.49 -3.33
CA VAL A 83 -4.73 11.24 -3.96
C VAL A 83 -5.14 9.77 -3.83
N LEU A 84 -4.19 8.84 -3.87
CA LEU A 84 -4.46 7.41 -3.69
C LEU A 84 -4.94 7.09 -2.27
N LEU A 85 -4.61 7.94 -1.30
CA LEU A 85 -5.06 7.86 0.09
C LEU A 85 -6.16 8.89 0.40
N ALA A 86 -6.71 9.57 -0.61
CA ALA A 86 -7.80 10.52 -0.44
C ALA A 86 -9.16 9.82 -0.49
N PRO A 87 -10.22 10.42 0.09
CA PRO A 87 -11.57 9.88 -0.02
C PRO A 87 -11.94 9.74 -1.50
N GLN A 88 -12.00 8.51 -1.99
CA GLN A 88 -12.58 8.21 -3.29
C GLN A 88 -14.09 8.21 -3.07
N GLY A 89 -14.82 9.15 -3.68
CA GLY A 89 -16.27 9.20 -3.60
C GLY A 89 -16.85 7.80 -3.85
N ARG A 90 -17.48 7.25 -2.81
CA ARG A 90 -17.93 5.85 -2.68
C ARG A 90 -18.39 5.25 -4.03
N ARG A 91 -17.53 4.45 -4.69
CA ARG A 91 -17.94 3.60 -5.80
C ARG A 91 -18.34 2.23 -5.24
N TYR A 92 -19.65 2.08 -5.05
CA TYR A 92 -20.39 0.82 -4.82
C TYR A 92 -20.55 0.33 -3.35
N PRO A 93 -21.72 -0.23 -2.97
CA PRO A 93 -22.11 -0.50 -1.59
C PRO A 93 -21.59 -1.85 -1.08
N PRO A 94 -21.65 -2.09 0.25
CA PRO A 94 -21.37 -3.39 0.83
C PRO A 94 -22.52 -4.37 0.54
N GLU A 95 -22.16 -5.63 0.33
CA GLU A 95 -23.07 -6.78 0.48
C GLU A 95 -23.42 -7.02 1.95
#